data_AF-A0A7C1GJE4-F1
#
_entry.id   AF-A0A7C1GJE4-F1
#
_cell.length_a   1.000
_cell.length_b   1.000
_cell.length_c   1.000
_cell.angle_alpha   90.00
_cell.angle_beta   90.00
_cell.angle_gamma   90.00
#
_symmetry.space_group_name_H-M   'P 1'
#
loop_
_entity.id
_entity.type
_entity.pdbx_description
1 polymer ?
#
loop_
_entity_poly.entity_id
_entity_poly.type
_entity_poly.pdbx_seq_one_letter_code
_entity_poly.pdbx_strand_id
1 'polypeptide(L)'
;SSAIYELRDFLYDRVYESEEIKREFIKAKKILEDLYAYFLEHTDEVSKDTPSENKADRHRVVCDFIAGMTDGFALLTFERLFMPQEWQPL
;
A
#
# COMPACT_ATOMS: atom_id res chain seq x y z
N SER A 1 22.43 23.99 -9.31
CA SER A 1 21.25 23.16 -9.60
C SER A 1 21.45 22.10 -10.68
N SER A 2 22.36 22.24 -11.67
CA SER A 2 22.61 21.21 -12.73
C SER A 2 22.96 19.81 -12.20
N ALA A 3 23.88 19.73 -11.23
CA ALA A 3 24.37 18.45 -10.71
C ALA A 3 23.27 17.57 -10.04
N ILE A 4 22.21 18.17 -9.49
CA ILE A 4 21.09 17.42 -8.90
C ILE A 4 20.24 16.79 -10.00
N TYR A 5 20.03 17.50 -11.10
CA TYR A 5 19.28 16.98 -12.25
C TYR A 5 20.07 15.88 -12.96
N GLU A 6 21.37 16.06 -13.15
CA GLU A 6 22.25 15.01 -13.71
C GLU A 6 22.27 13.75 -12.83
N LEU A 7 22.34 13.91 -11.50
CA LEU A 7 22.26 12.76 -10.57
C LEU A 7 20.89 12.08 -10.63
N ARG A 8 19.80 12.84 -10.68
CA ARG A 8 18.44 12.30 -10.79
C ARG A 8 18.27 11.50 -12.07
N ASP A 9 18.72 12.04 -13.20
CA ASP A 9 18.57 11.42 -14.50
C ASP A 9 19.44 10.15 -14.60
N PHE A 10 20.66 10.16 -14.02
CA PHE A 10 21.49 8.97 -13.86
C PHE A 10 20.83 7.87 -13.01
N LEU A 11 20.22 8.22 -11.87
CA LEU A 11 19.48 7.26 -11.05
C LEU A 11 18.24 6.73 -11.76
N TYR A 12 17.58 7.56 -12.56
CA TYR A 12 16.41 7.14 -13.35
C TYR A 12 16.78 6.06 -14.34
N ASP A 13 17.80 6.32 -15.18
CA ASP A 13 18.28 5.41 -16.23
C ASP A 13 18.85 4.10 -15.66
N ARG A 14 19.62 4.19 -14.57
CA ARG A 14 20.41 3.04 -14.08
C ARG A 14 19.74 2.25 -12.96
N VAL A 15 18.77 2.83 -12.26
CA VAL A 15 18.09 2.19 -11.13
C VAL A 15 16.61 1.99 -11.45
N TYR A 16 15.86 3.06 -11.69
CA TYR A 16 14.40 2.99 -11.76
C TYR A 16 13.84 2.40 -13.06
N GLU A 17 14.58 2.45 -14.18
CA GLU A 17 14.12 1.90 -15.46
C GLU A 17 14.30 0.38 -15.61
N SER A 18 14.94 -0.30 -14.64
CA SER A 18 15.09 -1.74 -14.71
C SER A 18 13.74 -2.46 -14.70
N GLU A 19 13.58 -3.43 -15.59
CA GLU A 19 12.35 -4.23 -15.71
C GLU A 19 12.00 -4.99 -14.42
N GLU A 20 12.99 -5.27 -13.58
CA GLU A 20 12.80 -5.87 -12.26
C GLU A 20 12.06 -4.91 -11.30
N ILE A 21 12.52 -3.67 -11.21
CA ILE A 21 11.89 -2.66 -10.35
C ILE A 21 10.46 -2.38 -10.83
N LYS A 22 10.24 -2.28 -12.15
CA LYS A 22 8.88 -2.10 -12.71
C LYS A 22 7.94 -3.25 -12.30
N ARG A 23 8.41 -4.50 -12.33
CA ARG A 23 7.60 -5.66 -11.91
C ARG A 23 7.22 -5.58 -10.43
N GLU A 24 8.15 -5.20 -9.56
CA GLU A 24 7.85 -5.03 -8.14
C GLU A 24 6.88 -3.87 -7.88
N PHE A 25 6.99 -2.76 -8.62
CA PHE A 25 6.01 -1.66 -8.56
C PHE A 25 4.61 -2.11 -8.97
N ILE A 26 4.48 -2.95 -10.01
CA ILE A 26 3.18 -3.49 -10.44
C ILE A 26 2.57 -4.34 -9.32
N LYS A 27 3.36 -5.19 -8.66
CA LYS A 27 2.90 -6.01 -7.52
C LYS A 27 2.48 -5.14 -6.34
N ALA A 28 3.31 -4.16 -5.96
CA ALA A 28 3.02 -3.24 -4.86
C ALA A 28 1.72 -2.46 -5.12
N LYS A 29 1.54 -1.96 -6.34
CA LYS A 29 0.30 -1.29 -6.75
C LYS A 29 -0.91 -2.20 -6.56
N LYS A 30 -0.83 -3.47 -7.00
CA LYS A 30 -1.92 -4.43 -6.87
C LYS A 30 -2.28 -4.69 -5.40
N ILE A 31 -1.28 -4.84 -4.54
CA ILE A 31 -1.47 -4.99 -3.08
C ILE A 31 -2.23 -3.80 -2.51
N LEU A 32 -1.82 -2.57 -2.86
CA LEU A 32 -2.49 -1.36 -2.37
C LEU A 32 -3.92 -1.23 -2.89
N GLU A 33 -4.18 -1.56 -4.16
CA GLU A 33 -5.52 -1.57 -4.75
C GLU A 33 -6.45 -2.54 -4.02
N ASP A 34 -5.98 -3.75 -3.73
CA ASP A 34 -6.77 -4.78 -3.05
C ASP A 34 -7.04 -4.42 -1.59
N LEU A 35 -6.03 -3.92 -0.87
CA LEU A 35 -6.21 -3.42 0.50
C LEU A 35 -7.18 -2.24 0.55
N TYR A 36 -7.07 -1.32 -0.40
CA TYR A 36 -7.97 -0.17 -0.51
C TYR A 36 -9.42 -0.60 -0.75
N ALA A 37 -9.66 -1.52 -1.69
CA ALA A 37 -10.99 -2.06 -1.94
C ALA A 37 -11.56 -2.76 -0.69
N TYR A 38 -10.77 -3.60 -0.02
CA TYR A 38 -11.18 -4.29 1.19
C TYR A 38 -11.60 -3.32 2.31
N PHE A 39 -10.76 -2.33 2.64
CA PHE A 39 -11.05 -1.38 3.72
C PHE A 39 -12.15 -0.37 3.36
N LEU A 40 -12.39 -0.14 2.07
CA LEU A 40 -13.55 0.62 1.65
C LEU A 40 -14.85 -0.14 1.94
N GLU A 41 -14.87 -1.46 1.78
CA GLU A 41 -16.00 -2.30 2.16
C GLU A 41 -16.11 -2.45 3.70
N HIS A 42 -14.97 -2.53 4.39
CA HIS A 42 -14.85 -2.74 5.84
C HIS A 42 -14.33 -1.50 6.59
N THR A 43 -14.92 -0.33 6.29
CA THR A 43 -14.43 0.96 6.83
C THR A 43 -14.56 1.05 8.35
N ASP A 44 -15.39 0.24 8.97
CA ASP A 44 -15.52 0.09 10.41
C ASP A 44 -14.25 -0.50 11.07
N GLU A 45 -13.45 -1.29 10.36
CA GLU A 45 -12.15 -1.78 10.84
C GLU A 45 -11.13 -0.65 10.98
N VAL A 46 -11.23 0.36 10.11
CA VAL A 46 -10.32 1.51 10.03
C VAL A 46 -10.79 2.69 10.90
N SER A 47 -12.10 2.87 11.01
CA SER A 47 -12.71 4.07 11.59
C SER A 47 -12.89 4.04 13.11
N LYS A 48 -12.32 3.05 13.81
CA LYS A 48 -12.41 2.92 15.28
C LYS A 48 -11.77 4.09 16.01
N ASP A 49 -10.63 4.57 15.49
CA ASP A 49 -9.87 5.66 16.09
C ASP A 49 -10.02 7.00 15.34
N THR A 50 -10.82 7.04 14.27
CA THR A 50 -11.00 8.25 13.46
C THR A 50 -12.11 9.14 14.04
N PRO A 51 -11.87 10.45 14.24
CA PRO A 51 -12.88 11.40 14.70
C PRO A 51 -14.16 11.32 13.86
N SER A 52 -15.33 11.45 14.49
CA SER A 52 -16.64 11.34 13.84
C SER A 52 -16.82 12.27 12.65
N GLU A 53 -16.13 13.42 12.64
CA GLU A 53 -16.14 14.41 11.55
C GLU A 53 -15.50 13.89 10.25
N ASN A 54 -14.53 12.98 10.35
CA ASN A 54 -13.87 12.36 9.19
C ASN A 54 -14.63 11.13 8.67
N LYS A 55 -15.61 10.61 9.42
CA LYS A 55 -16.40 9.43 9.00
C LYS A 55 -17.30 9.70 7.79
N ALA A 56 -17.53 10.97 7.45
CA ALA A 56 -18.31 11.36 6.28
C ALA A 56 -17.58 11.03 4.95
N ASP A 57 -16.24 11.01 4.95
CA ASP A 57 -15.43 10.70 3.77
C ASP A 57 -14.64 9.41 3.97
N ARG A 58 -15.33 8.28 3.73
CA ARG A 58 -14.76 6.93 3.87
C ARG A 58 -13.52 6.72 2.99
N HIS A 59 -13.48 7.34 1.81
CA HIS A 59 -12.34 7.21 0.90
C HIS A 59 -11.09 7.85 1.49
N ARG A 60 -11.23 9.05 2.06
CA ARG A 60 -10.12 9.74 2.71
C ARG A 60 -9.62 9.00 3.94
N VAL A 61 -10.52 8.50 4.79
CA VAL A 61 -10.15 7.70 5.97
C VAL A 61 -9.35 6.46 5.59
N VAL A 62 -9.78 5.72 4.57
CA VAL A 62 -9.08 4.52 4.09
C VAL A 62 -7.73 4.89 3.46
N CYS A 63 -7.68 5.97 2.67
CA CYS A 63 -6.44 6.43 2.06
C CYS A 63 -5.39 6.83 3.11
N ASP A 64 -5.79 7.60 4.12
CA ASP A 64 -4.92 8.03 5.21
C ASP A 64 -4.43 6.84 6.04
N PHE A 65 -5.29 5.85 6.28
CA PHE A 65 -4.92 4.62 6.96
C PHE A 65 -3.89 3.79 6.20
N ILE A 66 -4.11 3.58 4.89
CA ILE A 66 -3.17 2.83 4.03
C ILE A 66 -1.85 3.59 3.90
N ALA A 67 -1.88 4.92 3.75
CA ALA A 67 -0.68 5.75 3.72
C ALA A 67 0.11 5.72 5.05
N GLY A 68 -0.56 5.43 6.17
CA GLY A 68 0.06 5.23 7.47
C GLY A 68 0.70 3.85 7.69
N MET A 69 0.50 2.90 6.77
CA MET A 69 1.11 1.57 6.85
C MET A 69 2.60 1.61 6.50
N THR A 70 3.40 0.79 7.18
CA THR A 70 4.73 0.43 6.69
C THR A 70 4.62 -0.68 5.65
N ASP A 71 5.60 -0.80 4.75
CA ASP A 71 5.61 -1.85 3.71
C ASP A 71 5.41 -3.26 4.32
N GLY A 72 6.10 -3.55 5.42
CA GLY A 72 5.98 -4.83 6.12
C GLY A 72 4.57 -5.06 6.69
N PHE A 73 3.94 -4.02 7.23
CA PHE A 73 2.57 -4.13 7.74
C PHE A 73 1.55 -4.33 6.62
N ALA A 74 1.71 -3.63 5.50
CA ALA A 74 0.85 -3.79 4.32
C ALA A 74 0.94 -5.21 3.74
N LEU A 75 2.16 -5.76 3.62
CA LEU A 75 2.39 -7.13 3.14
C LEU A 75 1.76 -8.18 4.06
N LEU A 76 2.00 -8.10 5.37
CA LEU A 76 1.41 -9.03 6.35
C LEU A 76 -0.12 -8.95 6.36
N THR A 77 -0.66 -7.73 6.23
CA THR A 77 -2.11 -7.53 6.18
C THR A 77 -2.70 -8.14 4.90
N PHE A 78 -2.05 -7.93 3.75
CA PHE A 78 -2.45 -8.52 2.48
C PHE A 78 -2.40 -10.05 2.53
N GLU A 79 -1.33 -10.64 3.06
CA GLU A 79 -1.21 -12.08 3.24
C GLU A 79 -2.34 -12.62 4.10
N ARG A 80 -2.60 -12.01 5.26
CA ARG A 80 -3.67 -12.43 6.17
C ARG A 80 -5.07 -12.37 5.55
N LEU A 81 -5.33 -11.36 4.72
CA LEU A 81 -6.66 -11.12 4.15
C LEU A 81 -6.93 -11.95 2.88
N PHE A 82 -5.92 -12.17 2.05
CA PHE A 82 -6.10 -12.73 0.71
C PHE A 82 -5.45 -14.09 0.51
N MET A 83 -4.52 -14.52 1.39
CA MET A 83 -3.94 -15.86 1.32
C MET A 83 -4.70 -16.83 2.23
N PRO A 84 -5.02 -18.05 1.75
CA PRO A 84 -5.58 -19.08 2.61
C PRO A 84 -4.54 -19.49 3.65
N GLN A 85 -4.89 -19.44 4.94
CA GLN A 85 -4.05 -20.04 5.97
C GLN A 85 -4.04 -21.55 5.82
N GLU A 86 -2.85 -22.15 5.84
CA GLU A 86 -2.70 -23.60 5.91
C GLU A 86 -3.42 -24.11 7.17
N TRP A 87 -4.30 -25.10 7.01
CA TRP A 87 -4.89 -25.81 8.14
C TRP A 87 -3.77 -26.47 8.94
N GLN A 88 -3.50 -25.99 10.15
CA GLN A 88 -2.72 -26.72 11.14
C GLN A 88 -3.70 -27.53 12.01
N PRO A 89 -3.87 -28.85 11.79
CA PRO A 89 -4.59 -29.67 12.75
C PRO A 89 -3.82 -29.69 14.07
N LEU A 90 -4.55 -29.39 15.16
CA LEU A 90 -4.11 -29.49 16.55
C LEU A 90 -3.56 -30.89 16.88
#